data_AF-A0A1V5F8J0-F1
#
_entry.id   AF-A0A1V5F8J0-F1
#
_cell.length_a   1.000
_cell.length_b   1.000
_cell.length_c   1.000
_cell.angle_alpha   90.00
_cell.angle_beta   90.00
_cell.angle_gamma   90.00
#
_symmetry.space_group_name_H-M   'P 1'
#
loop_
_entity.id
_entity.type
_entity.pdbx_description
1 polymer ?
#
loop_
_entity_poly.entity_id
_entity_poly.type
_entity_poly.pdbx_seq_one_letter_code
_entity_poly.pdbx_strand_id
1 'polypeptide(L)'
;MIKRILYFACLIAMPLHAGYQFKSKQKAIDALQIAASEYKLLVASLPDSTSFPRRTKSATDETLVKVNAGDWTSGFFPGALWYLYQFTGDEFFLRNALKWTGHIKTQTKNTGIGHDLGFIFNCSFGNAYRIYGHPDYPAVMLEAGKTLSDRFSTIVGCTKSWNSGSWPSYSNNVGSWKFPVIIDNMMNLELLLKMTQFNNDSLYHRQALQHASTTTVAHIRPDSSTYHVVDFDPLTGNILARGTRQGFSDASCWSRGQAWGIYGFSMMYKYSKDTAHLNTSKRLLGYYLKNKPADHIPFWDYQAPDIPNTYRDASAASITCAALIDLYNSTSDTAYLIYAEQIIDELTKPFYLNTNSTNAHLLLRHSTGGTNGYEADVAQTYSDYYFIEALVKYLQLNPDFEFPNLPPRMHKTNLPDAIENQPYSANLEAFDFEGDNLIFSSNNLPQGWSLTTDGELSATPSTVGNITLDVLVSDGKSATPAKVKLAVKTATTAISSSQNENIICNRCGNVLIITNRDSQILKIEIFTLTGIKLIENDLIQDTKTITLPEIFKHQFLIVKVSGEDKMLLRKLI
;
A
#
# COMPACT_ATOMS: atom_id res chain seq x y z
N MET A 1 10.94 -5.95 -24.72
CA MET A 1 11.28 -4.70 -24.00
C MET A 1 10.41 -4.59 -22.75
N ILE A 2 10.68 -5.42 -21.74
CA ILE A 2 10.05 -5.28 -20.43
C ILE A 2 11.00 -4.37 -19.66
N LYS A 3 10.55 -3.14 -19.40
CA LYS A 3 11.28 -2.16 -18.61
C LYS A 3 11.64 -2.81 -17.29
N ARG A 4 12.93 -2.81 -16.94
CA ARG A 4 13.40 -3.01 -15.57
C ARG A 4 12.46 -2.17 -14.69
N ILE A 5 11.63 -2.83 -13.90
CA ILE A 5 11.03 -2.21 -12.73
C ILE A 5 12.25 -1.98 -11.85
N LEU A 6 12.91 -0.84 -12.04
CA LEU A 6 13.80 -0.27 -11.06
C LEU A 6 12.91 -0.12 -9.84
N TYR A 7 12.98 -1.11 -8.95
CA TYR A 7 12.76 -0.87 -7.54
C TYR A 7 13.74 0.25 -7.25
N PHE A 8 13.26 1.49 -7.28
CA PHE A 8 13.93 2.60 -6.64
C PHE A 8 13.86 2.25 -5.15
N ALA A 9 14.74 1.34 -4.70
CA ALA A 9 15.51 1.61 -3.51
C ALA A 9 16.09 2.99 -3.81
N CYS A 10 15.41 4.01 -3.29
CA CYS A 10 15.93 5.34 -3.24
C CYS A 10 17.15 5.22 -2.31
N LEU A 11 18.28 4.76 -2.87
CA LEU A 11 19.62 5.21 -2.52
C LEU A 11 19.62 6.71 -2.82
N ILE A 12 18.84 7.45 -2.02
CA ILE A 12 19.12 8.84 -1.74
C ILE A 12 20.51 8.72 -1.15
N ALA A 13 21.52 9.17 -1.91
CA ALA A 13 22.80 9.50 -1.34
C ALA A 13 22.48 10.44 -0.18
N MET A 14 22.38 9.87 1.03
CA MET A 14 22.11 10.63 2.22
C MET A 14 23.28 11.61 2.29
N PRO A 15 23.03 12.93 2.37
CA PRO A 15 24.11 13.86 2.61
C PRO A 15 24.85 13.31 3.82
N LEU A 16 26.16 13.09 3.68
CA LEU A 16 27.01 12.63 4.79
C LEU A 16 26.64 13.50 6.00
N HIS A 17 25.97 12.91 6.98
CA HIS A 17 25.49 13.58 8.20
C HIS A 17 26.66 13.90 9.16
N ALA A 18 27.86 14.06 8.60
CA ALA A 18 29.12 14.23 9.28
C ALA A 18 29.03 15.46 10.19
N GLY A 19 28.97 15.21 11.49
CA GLY A 19 29.00 16.24 12.54
C GLY A 19 27.71 16.42 13.34
N TYR A 20 26.56 15.84 12.93
CA TYR A 20 25.39 15.84 13.83
C TYR A 20 25.56 14.79 14.93
N GLN A 21 25.41 15.20 16.19
CA GLN A 21 25.43 14.29 17.32
C GLN A 21 24.01 13.81 17.63
N PHE A 22 23.74 12.53 17.34
CA PHE A 22 22.46 11.86 17.62
C PHE A 22 22.33 11.50 19.11
N LYS A 23 22.01 12.50 19.94
CA LYS A 23 21.89 12.40 21.41
C LYS A 23 20.83 11.41 21.86
N SER A 24 19.73 11.28 21.11
CA SER A 24 18.63 10.36 21.48
C SER A 24 18.81 8.94 20.93
N LYS A 25 19.97 8.60 20.34
CA LYS A 25 20.23 7.27 19.73
C LYS A 25 19.92 6.13 20.68
N GLN A 26 20.49 6.13 21.88
CA GLN A 26 20.32 5.02 22.83
C GLN A 26 18.86 4.91 23.28
N LYS A 27 18.21 6.04 23.60
CA LYS A 27 16.79 6.05 23.99
C LYS A 27 15.88 5.51 22.88
N ALA A 28 16.19 5.82 21.62
CA ALA A 28 15.45 5.28 20.47
C ALA A 28 15.59 3.75 20.36
N ILE A 29 16.81 3.23 20.54
CA ILE A 29 17.07 1.78 20.56
C ILE A 29 16.32 1.11 21.72
N ASP A 30 16.45 1.65 22.94
CA ASP A 30 15.83 1.10 24.14
C ASP A 30 14.29 1.09 24.00
N ALA A 31 13.70 2.18 23.49
CA ALA A 31 12.26 2.27 23.27
C ALA A 31 11.75 1.28 22.21
N LEU A 32 12.53 1.03 21.13
CA LEU A 32 12.19 0.00 20.14
C LEU A 32 12.33 -1.42 20.69
N GLN A 33 13.28 -1.67 21.59
CA GLN A 33 13.41 -2.96 22.30
C GLN A 33 12.24 -3.20 23.26
N ILE A 34 11.80 -2.16 23.97
CA ILE A 34 10.58 -2.19 24.79
C ILE A 34 9.37 -2.44 23.91
N ALA A 35 9.23 -1.72 22.80
CA ALA A 35 8.14 -1.92 21.84
C ALA A 35 8.11 -3.35 21.29
N ALA A 36 9.26 -3.93 20.95
CA ALA A 36 9.35 -5.31 20.51
C ALA A 36 8.88 -6.30 21.61
N SER A 37 9.28 -6.06 22.86
CA SER A 37 8.88 -6.91 24.00
C SER A 37 7.39 -6.82 24.29
N GLU A 38 6.84 -5.60 24.37
CA GLU A 38 5.42 -5.37 24.60
C GLU A 38 4.57 -5.89 23.43
N TYR A 39 4.99 -5.70 22.17
CA TYR A 39 4.23 -6.20 21.02
C TYR A 39 4.18 -7.72 20.92
N LYS A 40 5.19 -8.44 21.44
CA LYS A 40 5.12 -9.91 21.59
C LYS A 40 3.99 -10.31 22.55
N LEU A 41 3.86 -9.61 23.68
CA LEU A 41 2.79 -9.82 24.65
C LEU A 41 1.42 -9.39 24.09
N LEU A 42 1.36 -8.26 23.39
CA LEU A 42 0.16 -7.77 22.72
C LEU A 42 -0.37 -8.81 21.73
N VAL A 43 0.48 -9.32 20.83
CA VAL A 43 0.11 -10.39 19.89
C VAL A 43 -0.41 -11.63 20.62
N ALA A 44 0.25 -12.04 21.71
CA ALA A 44 -0.18 -13.20 22.50
C ALA A 44 -1.54 -12.99 23.21
N SER A 45 -1.91 -11.75 23.50
CA SER A 45 -3.20 -11.40 24.12
C SER A 45 -4.38 -11.34 23.14
N LEU A 46 -4.11 -11.31 21.84
CA LEU A 46 -5.14 -11.25 20.80
C LEU A 46 -5.70 -12.65 20.52
N PRO A 47 -7.03 -12.80 20.31
CA PRO A 47 -7.63 -14.10 20.08
C PRO A 47 -7.21 -14.72 18.74
N ASP A 48 -7.08 -13.89 17.71
CA ASP A 48 -6.67 -14.26 16.35
C ASP A 48 -6.30 -13.00 15.53
N SER A 49 -5.94 -13.21 14.27
CA SER A 49 -5.57 -12.16 13.31
C SER A 49 -6.74 -11.42 12.65
N THR A 50 -7.98 -11.68 13.10
CA THR A 50 -9.16 -10.86 12.73
C THR A 50 -9.41 -9.74 13.72
N SER A 51 -8.76 -9.79 14.89
CA SER A 51 -8.84 -8.78 15.95
C SER A 51 -7.64 -7.83 15.92
N PHE A 52 -7.89 -6.54 15.79
CA PHE A 52 -6.87 -5.50 15.71
C PHE A 52 -6.90 -4.65 16.99
N PRO A 53 -5.79 -4.43 17.69
CA PRO A 53 -5.75 -3.58 18.87
C PRO A 53 -5.98 -2.11 18.45
N ARG A 54 -6.76 -1.38 19.24
CA ARG A 54 -7.04 0.05 18.99
C ARG A 54 -6.54 0.93 20.12
N ARG A 55 -6.95 0.63 21.36
CA ARG A 55 -6.68 1.46 22.54
C ARG A 55 -6.96 0.73 23.85
N THR A 56 -6.57 1.33 24.97
CA THR A 56 -7.15 0.98 26.28
C THR A 56 -8.57 1.53 26.43
N LYS A 57 -9.37 0.95 27.32
CA LYS A 57 -10.79 1.26 27.46
C LYS A 57 -11.04 2.65 28.04
N SER A 58 -10.27 3.06 29.04
CA SER A 58 -10.25 4.42 29.62
C SER A 58 -8.92 4.67 30.34
N ALA A 59 -8.73 5.87 30.89
CA ALA A 59 -7.56 6.23 31.70
C ALA A 59 -7.37 5.34 32.94
N THR A 60 -8.45 4.74 33.45
CA THR A 60 -8.45 3.90 34.65
C THR A 60 -8.73 2.42 34.37
N ASP A 61 -9.08 2.07 33.15
CA ASP A 61 -9.36 0.70 32.71
C ASP A 61 -8.47 0.39 31.49
N GLU A 62 -7.34 -0.27 31.77
CA GLU A 62 -6.36 -0.66 30.76
C GLU A 62 -6.82 -1.85 29.89
N THR A 63 -8.08 -2.29 29.95
CA THR A 63 -8.58 -3.36 29.08
C THR A 63 -8.43 -2.98 27.61
N LEU A 64 -7.86 -3.89 26.81
CA LEU A 64 -7.67 -3.68 25.37
C LEU A 64 -9.01 -3.66 24.62
N VAL A 65 -9.29 -2.53 23.97
CA VAL A 65 -10.35 -2.41 22.98
C VAL A 65 -9.79 -2.81 21.61
N LYS A 66 -10.51 -3.74 20.97
CA LYS A 66 -10.16 -4.32 19.67
C LYS A 66 -11.20 -3.91 18.63
N VAL A 67 -10.78 -3.92 17.37
CA VAL A 67 -11.61 -3.62 16.20
C VAL A 67 -11.40 -4.66 15.10
N ASN A 68 -12.25 -4.63 14.08
CA ASN A 68 -12.10 -5.50 12.90
C ASN A 68 -11.25 -4.80 11.81
N ALA A 69 -10.95 -5.52 10.73
CA ALA A 69 -10.14 -5.01 9.63
C ALA A 69 -10.71 -3.75 8.94
N GLY A 70 -12.02 -3.50 9.02
CA GLY A 70 -12.69 -2.35 8.41
C GLY A 70 -12.73 -1.09 9.29
N ASP A 71 -12.16 -1.11 10.50
CA ASP A 71 -11.98 0.10 11.29
C ASP A 71 -10.78 0.91 10.77
N TRP A 72 -10.88 2.24 10.78
CA TRP A 72 -9.84 3.15 10.28
C TRP A 72 -8.47 2.95 10.94
N THR A 73 -8.41 2.42 12.17
CA THR A 73 -7.14 2.16 12.86
C THR A 73 -6.51 0.80 12.53
N SER A 74 -7.14 -0.06 11.74
CA SER A 74 -6.72 -1.45 11.57
C SER A 74 -5.35 -1.60 10.91
N GLY A 75 -4.91 -0.61 10.11
CA GLY A 75 -3.61 -0.63 9.43
C GLY A 75 -2.40 -0.34 10.32
N PHE A 76 -2.59 0.32 11.47
CA PHE A 76 -1.47 0.79 12.31
C PHE A 76 -0.76 -0.36 13.02
N PHE A 77 -1.50 -1.30 13.59
CA PHE A 77 -0.91 -2.45 14.28
C PHE A 77 -0.01 -3.33 13.38
N PRO A 78 -0.47 -3.84 12.22
CA PRO A 78 0.42 -4.55 11.30
C PRO A 78 1.55 -3.67 10.79
N GLY A 79 1.33 -2.35 10.63
CA GLY A 79 2.40 -1.41 10.28
C GLY A 79 3.50 -1.32 11.33
N ALA A 80 3.14 -1.30 12.62
CA ALA A 80 4.10 -1.34 13.72
C ALA A 80 4.85 -2.68 13.74
N LEU A 81 4.18 -3.81 13.49
CA LEU A 81 4.85 -5.12 13.35
C LEU A 81 5.87 -5.12 12.20
N TRP A 82 5.58 -4.47 11.07
CA TRP A 82 6.56 -4.32 9.98
C TRP A 82 7.78 -3.51 10.39
N TYR A 83 7.59 -2.38 11.08
CA TYR A 83 8.72 -1.60 11.59
C TYR A 83 9.54 -2.35 12.64
N LEU A 84 8.89 -3.12 13.52
CA LEU A 84 9.58 -3.95 14.50
C LEU A 84 10.34 -5.11 13.84
N TYR A 85 9.81 -5.69 12.75
CA TYR A 85 10.57 -6.65 11.94
C TYR A 85 11.81 -5.99 11.33
N GLN A 86 11.68 -4.80 10.73
CA GLN A 86 12.80 -4.04 10.21
C GLN A 86 13.86 -3.76 11.28
N PHE A 87 13.45 -3.39 12.50
CA PHE A 87 14.38 -3.10 13.60
C PHE A 87 15.08 -4.35 14.16
N THR A 88 14.37 -5.47 14.28
CA THR A 88 14.86 -6.65 15.02
C THR A 88 15.37 -7.78 14.14
N GLY A 89 14.95 -7.87 12.89
CA GLY A 89 15.12 -9.05 12.04
C GLY A 89 14.35 -10.29 12.53
N ASP A 90 13.52 -10.17 13.58
CA ASP A 90 12.89 -11.32 14.23
C ASP A 90 11.67 -11.83 13.43
N GLU A 91 11.76 -13.10 13.00
CA GLU A 91 10.73 -13.86 12.28
C GLU A 91 9.37 -13.92 13.00
N PHE A 92 9.32 -13.68 14.31
CA PHE A 92 8.07 -13.45 15.03
C PHE A 92 7.28 -12.28 14.44
N PHE A 93 7.93 -11.12 14.27
CA PHE A 93 7.26 -9.93 13.76
C PHE A 93 6.88 -10.11 12.31
N LEU A 94 7.77 -10.69 11.49
CA LEU A 94 7.46 -10.99 10.10
C LEU A 94 6.18 -11.83 9.95
N ARG A 95 6.12 -12.97 10.64
CA ARG A 95 4.99 -13.90 10.51
C ARG A 95 3.68 -13.25 10.96
N ASN A 96 3.70 -12.44 12.00
CA ASN A 96 2.49 -11.76 12.48
C ASN A 96 2.14 -10.54 11.60
N ALA A 97 3.12 -9.78 11.11
CA ALA A 97 2.88 -8.69 10.17
C ALA A 97 2.20 -9.20 8.89
N LEU A 98 2.66 -10.33 8.34
CA LEU A 98 2.03 -11.01 7.20
C LEU A 98 0.58 -11.44 7.51
N LYS A 99 0.33 -12.04 8.68
CA LYS A 99 -1.02 -12.51 9.07
C LYS A 99 -2.03 -11.37 9.16
N TRP A 100 -1.74 -10.32 9.93
CA TRP A 100 -2.67 -9.20 10.12
C TRP A 100 -2.81 -8.35 8.85
N THR A 101 -1.71 -8.11 8.12
CA THR A 101 -1.78 -7.44 6.80
C THR A 101 -2.65 -8.25 5.83
N GLY A 102 -2.51 -9.58 5.80
CA GLY A 102 -3.31 -10.45 4.93
C GLY A 102 -4.83 -10.32 5.16
N HIS A 103 -5.27 -10.14 6.41
CA HIS A 103 -6.70 -10.00 6.73
C HIS A 103 -7.29 -8.67 6.23
N ILE A 104 -6.49 -7.61 6.17
CA ILE A 104 -6.89 -6.30 5.62
C ILE A 104 -7.24 -6.39 4.12
N LYS A 105 -6.69 -7.37 3.38
CA LYS A 105 -6.96 -7.54 1.94
C LYS A 105 -8.46 -7.58 1.60
N THR A 106 -9.28 -8.08 2.52
CA THR A 106 -10.74 -8.16 2.34
C THR A 106 -11.44 -6.80 2.27
N GLN A 107 -10.74 -5.71 2.63
CA GLN A 107 -11.28 -4.36 2.75
C GLN A 107 -11.01 -3.47 1.52
N THR A 108 -10.37 -3.99 0.47
CA THR A 108 -9.95 -3.17 -0.70
C THR A 108 -11.13 -2.44 -1.35
N LYS A 109 -12.32 -3.04 -1.33
CA LYS A 109 -13.56 -2.47 -1.93
C LYS A 109 -14.53 -1.90 -0.89
N ASN A 110 -14.13 -1.78 0.37
CA ASN A 110 -15.04 -1.36 1.42
C ASN A 110 -15.25 0.17 1.39
N THR A 111 -16.29 0.61 0.70
CA THR A 111 -16.68 2.03 0.59
C THR A 111 -17.17 2.63 1.91
N GLY A 112 -17.47 1.81 2.92
CA GLY A 112 -17.91 2.25 4.25
C GLY A 112 -16.79 2.87 5.10
N ILE A 113 -15.53 2.56 4.77
CA ILE A 113 -14.34 3.07 5.48
C ILE A 113 -14.14 4.57 5.23
N GLY A 114 -14.59 5.09 4.08
CA GLY A 114 -14.35 6.49 3.73
C GLY A 114 -12.94 6.72 3.17
N HIS A 115 -12.32 7.84 3.52
CA HIS A 115 -10.96 8.14 3.04
C HIS A 115 -9.88 7.27 3.71
N ASP A 116 -10.17 6.67 4.87
CA ASP A 116 -9.19 6.01 5.74
C ASP A 116 -8.58 4.73 5.14
N LEU A 117 -8.98 4.36 3.92
CA LEU A 117 -8.29 3.37 3.11
C LEU A 117 -6.79 3.67 2.98
N GLY A 118 -6.40 4.95 2.97
CA GLY A 118 -5.00 5.34 2.96
C GLY A 118 -4.27 4.86 4.22
N PHE A 119 -4.75 5.19 5.43
CA PHE A 119 -4.17 4.68 6.68
C PHE A 119 -4.15 3.16 6.71
N ILE A 120 -5.27 2.52 6.39
CA ILE A 120 -5.38 1.06 6.46
C ILE A 120 -4.37 0.38 5.53
N PHE A 121 -4.34 0.74 4.25
CA PHE A 121 -3.54 0.04 3.25
C PHE A 121 -2.10 0.52 3.18
N ASN A 122 -1.83 1.81 3.39
CA ASN A 122 -0.47 2.32 3.31
C ASN A 122 0.36 1.92 4.54
N CYS A 123 -0.21 1.96 5.75
CA CYS A 123 0.48 1.52 6.95
C CYS A 123 0.69 -0.02 6.98
N SER A 124 -0.23 -0.80 6.40
CA SER A 124 -0.10 -2.27 6.30
C SER A 124 0.61 -2.70 5.02
N PHE A 125 -0.10 -2.84 3.90
CA PHE A 125 0.42 -3.29 2.61
C PHE A 125 1.53 -2.39 2.06
N GLY A 126 1.49 -1.08 2.32
CA GLY A 126 2.56 -0.16 1.91
C GLY A 126 3.89 -0.46 2.61
N ASN A 127 3.87 -0.74 3.91
CA ASN A 127 5.06 -1.20 4.64
C ASN A 127 5.44 -2.63 4.27
N ALA A 128 4.46 -3.51 4.05
CA ALA A 128 4.71 -4.87 3.59
C ALA A 128 5.41 -4.87 2.22
N TYR A 129 4.98 -4.05 1.26
CA TYR A 129 5.66 -3.92 -0.02
C TYR A 129 7.07 -3.33 0.15
N ARG A 130 7.21 -2.29 1.00
CA ARG A 130 8.50 -1.66 1.26
C ARG A 130 9.52 -2.61 1.89
N ILE A 131 9.14 -3.42 2.87
CA ILE A 131 10.05 -4.24 3.68
C ILE A 131 10.14 -5.69 3.18
N TYR A 132 9.04 -6.26 2.69
CA TYR A 132 8.98 -7.65 2.25
C TYR A 132 9.04 -7.82 0.73
N GLY A 133 8.69 -6.78 -0.04
CA GLY A 133 8.80 -6.80 -1.50
C GLY A 133 7.82 -7.72 -2.23
N HIS A 134 6.70 -8.15 -1.62
CA HIS A 134 5.80 -9.11 -2.28
C HIS A 134 5.25 -8.53 -3.60
N PRO A 135 5.42 -9.20 -4.75
CA PRO A 135 5.08 -8.62 -6.06
C PRO A 135 3.58 -8.43 -6.28
N ASP A 136 2.73 -9.16 -5.55
CA ASP A 136 1.27 -9.00 -5.63
C ASP A 136 0.71 -7.81 -4.82
N TYR A 137 1.48 -7.23 -3.88
CA TYR A 137 0.97 -6.15 -3.02
C TYR A 137 0.64 -4.85 -3.75
N PRO A 138 1.40 -4.42 -4.78
CA PRO A 138 0.98 -3.30 -5.64
C PRO A 138 -0.42 -3.47 -6.21
N ALA A 139 -0.83 -4.68 -6.60
CA ALA A 139 -2.18 -4.92 -7.12
C ALA A 139 -3.26 -4.74 -6.04
N VAL A 140 -2.99 -5.17 -4.80
CA VAL A 140 -3.89 -4.96 -3.65
C VAL A 140 -4.03 -3.46 -3.34
N MET A 141 -2.91 -2.75 -3.30
CA MET A 141 -2.90 -1.30 -3.05
C MET A 141 -3.59 -0.52 -4.17
N LEU A 142 -3.43 -0.94 -5.43
CA LEU A 142 -4.16 -0.37 -6.57
C LEU A 142 -5.67 -0.57 -6.45
N GLU A 143 -6.13 -1.73 -5.99
CA GLU A 143 -7.56 -1.98 -5.79
C GLU A 143 -8.14 -1.09 -4.68
N ALA A 144 -7.49 -1.03 -3.52
CA ALA A 144 -7.88 -0.15 -2.42
C ALA A 144 -7.84 1.33 -2.80
N GLY A 145 -6.75 1.74 -3.47
CA GLY A 145 -6.56 3.11 -3.91
C GLY A 145 -7.57 3.55 -4.97
N LYS A 146 -8.08 2.65 -5.81
CA LYS A 146 -9.23 2.94 -6.69
C LYS A 146 -10.48 3.27 -5.89
N THR A 147 -10.80 2.49 -4.85
CA THR A 147 -11.95 2.79 -3.97
C THR A 147 -11.77 4.14 -3.25
N LEU A 148 -10.55 4.53 -2.88
CA LEU A 148 -10.27 5.87 -2.37
C LEU A 148 -10.43 6.97 -3.46
N SER A 149 -9.88 6.72 -4.65
CA SER A 149 -9.92 7.64 -5.79
C SER A 149 -11.35 7.93 -6.26
N ASP A 150 -12.26 6.94 -6.20
CA ASP A 150 -13.68 7.10 -6.54
C ASP A 150 -14.41 8.09 -5.62
N ARG A 151 -13.83 8.45 -4.46
CA ARG A 151 -14.35 9.48 -3.56
C ARG A 151 -13.94 10.89 -3.97
N PHE A 152 -13.06 11.04 -4.95
CA PHE A 152 -12.57 12.33 -5.43
C PHE A 152 -13.63 13.05 -6.26
N SER A 153 -13.97 14.28 -5.87
CA SER A 153 -14.80 15.18 -6.68
C SER A 153 -13.92 16.16 -7.42
N THR A 154 -14.02 16.21 -8.74
CA THR A 154 -13.33 17.22 -9.57
C THR A 154 -13.89 18.64 -9.36
N ILE A 155 -15.13 18.76 -8.89
CA ILE A 155 -15.77 20.05 -8.56
C ILE A 155 -15.21 20.61 -7.25
N VAL A 156 -15.13 19.78 -6.21
CA VAL A 156 -14.59 20.19 -4.90
C VAL A 156 -13.06 20.23 -4.91
N GLY A 157 -12.42 19.36 -5.70
CA GLY A 157 -10.97 19.21 -5.72
C GLY A 157 -10.42 18.32 -4.60
N CYS A 158 -11.26 17.59 -3.87
CA CYS A 158 -10.87 16.72 -2.75
C CYS A 158 -11.57 15.36 -2.81
N THR A 159 -11.00 14.38 -2.10
CA THR A 159 -11.69 13.15 -1.73
C THR A 159 -12.63 13.41 -0.57
N LYS A 160 -13.87 12.93 -0.67
CA LYS A 160 -14.86 13.04 0.40
C LYS A 160 -14.44 12.18 1.60
N SER A 161 -14.41 12.75 2.80
CA SER A 161 -13.90 12.04 3.97
C SER A 161 -14.81 10.91 4.44
N TRP A 162 -16.09 11.21 4.69
CA TRP A 162 -17.11 10.22 5.01
C TRP A 162 -18.41 10.52 4.26
N ASN A 163 -19.36 9.57 4.29
CA ASN A 163 -20.62 9.72 3.56
C ASN A 163 -21.53 10.75 4.25
N SER A 164 -22.34 11.48 3.48
CA SER A 164 -23.25 12.49 4.06
C SER A 164 -24.19 11.84 5.07
N GLY A 165 -24.40 12.52 6.20
CA GLY A 165 -25.24 12.00 7.28
C GLY A 165 -24.59 10.94 8.17
N SER A 166 -23.35 10.52 7.90
CA SER A 166 -22.63 9.57 8.79
C SER A 166 -22.36 10.15 10.18
N TRP A 167 -22.21 11.47 10.29
CA TRP A 167 -21.95 12.15 11.55
C TRP A 167 -22.76 13.45 11.62
N PRO A 168 -23.31 13.81 12.79
CA PRO A 168 -23.94 15.10 12.98
C PRO A 168 -22.89 16.21 12.84
N SER A 169 -23.32 17.36 12.33
CA SER A 169 -22.56 18.59 12.52
C SER A 169 -22.89 19.15 13.89
N TYR A 170 -21.89 19.30 14.74
CA TYR A 170 -22.01 20.10 15.96
C TYR A 170 -21.82 21.60 15.68
N SER A 171 -21.41 21.95 14.45
CA SER A 171 -21.34 23.33 13.99
C SER A 171 -22.75 23.84 13.69
N ASN A 172 -23.10 24.99 14.28
CA ASN A 172 -24.43 25.59 14.28
C ASN A 172 -24.99 25.97 12.88
N ASN A 173 -24.20 25.81 11.81
CA ASN A 173 -24.45 26.43 10.51
C ASN A 173 -24.81 25.45 9.37
N VAL A 174 -24.63 24.13 9.55
CA VAL A 174 -24.94 23.13 8.52
C VAL A 174 -25.61 21.92 9.16
N GLY A 175 -26.94 21.83 9.12
CA GLY A 175 -27.68 20.75 9.80
C GLY A 175 -27.20 19.32 9.47
N SER A 176 -26.55 19.11 8.32
CA SER A 176 -25.77 17.90 8.00
C SER A 176 -24.63 18.22 7.02
N TRP A 177 -23.46 17.59 7.22
CA TRP A 177 -22.32 17.70 6.32
C TRP A 177 -22.64 17.19 4.91
N LYS A 178 -22.42 18.02 3.88
CA LYS A 178 -22.72 17.72 2.47
C LYS A 178 -21.55 17.05 1.77
N PHE A 179 -20.36 17.63 1.84
CA PHE A 179 -19.11 17.08 1.34
C PHE A 179 -18.00 17.39 2.36
N PRO A 180 -17.95 16.66 3.48
CA PRO A 180 -16.95 16.90 4.51
C PRO A 180 -15.58 16.43 4.03
N VAL A 181 -14.58 17.30 4.20
CA VAL A 181 -13.16 17.00 4.05
C VAL A 181 -12.48 17.32 5.37
N ILE A 182 -11.73 16.37 5.92
CA ILE A 182 -10.98 16.59 7.16
C ILE A 182 -9.48 16.63 6.90
N ILE A 183 -8.73 17.29 7.79
CA ILE A 183 -7.28 17.47 7.66
C ILE A 183 -6.50 16.14 7.62
N ASP A 184 -7.01 15.11 8.30
CA ASP A 184 -6.51 13.74 8.35
C ASP A 184 -6.45 13.10 6.95
N ASN A 185 -7.31 13.56 6.03
CA ASN A 185 -7.35 13.07 4.67
C ASN A 185 -6.02 13.35 3.93
N MET A 186 -5.22 14.32 4.38
CA MET A 186 -3.87 14.58 3.86
C MET A 186 -2.95 13.35 3.98
N MET A 187 -3.06 12.58 5.05
CA MET A 187 -2.26 11.36 5.26
C MET A 187 -2.64 10.24 4.29
N ASN A 188 -3.90 10.24 3.85
CA ASN A 188 -4.44 9.21 2.97
C ASN A 188 -4.04 9.42 1.50
N LEU A 189 -3.52 10.60 1.15
CA LEU A 189 -3.05 10.91 -0.21
C LEU A 189 -1.80 10.11 -0.60
N GLU A 190 -1.03 9.60 0.36
CA GLU A 190 0.13 8.77 0.06
C GLU A 190 -0.24 7.51 -0.72
N LEU A 191 -1.42 6.91 -0.45
CA LEU A 191 -1.90 5.76 -1.21
C LEU A 191 -2.08 6.12 -2.71
N LEU A 192 -2.68 7.27 -3.01
CA LEU A 192 -2.85 7.75 -4.40
C LEU A 192 -1.50 8.02 -5.07
N LEU A 193 -0.55 8.61 -4.36
CA LEU A 193 0.79 8.88 -4.88
C LEU A 193 1.53 7.56 -5.21
N LYS A 194 1.43 6.55 -4.34
CA LYS A 194 2.01 5.22 -4.59
C LYS A 194 1.35 4.51 -5.76
N MET A 195 0.04 4.67 -5.98
CA MET A 195 -0.63 4.11 -7.17
C MET A 195 0.06 4.58 -8.45
N THR A 196 0.32 5.88 -8.59
CA THR A 196 1.03 6.43 -9.75
C THR A 196 2.43 5.82 -9.89
N GLN A 197 3.16 5.59 -8.79
CA GLN A 197 4.46 4.91 -8.86
C GLN A 197 4.34 3.47 -9.36
N PHE A 198 3.27 2.76 -9.02
CA PHE A 198 3.07 1.35 -9.42
C PHE A 198 2.59 1.19 -10.86
N ASN A 199 1.75 2.08 -11.38
CA ASN A 199 1.11 1.91 -12.69
C ASN A 199 1.43 3.00 -13.71
N ASN A 200 2.20 4.03 -13.34
CA ASN A 200 2.51 5.22 -14.14
C ASN A 200 1.28 6.04 -14.59
N ASP A 201 0.11 5.83 -13.99
CA ASP A 201 -1.09 6.62 -14.23
C ASP A 201 -1.03 7.92 -13.42
N SER A 202 -0.91 9.04 -14.14
CA SER A 202 -0.78 10.38 -13.55
C SER A 202 -2.09 10.92 -12.94
N LEU A 203 -3.23 10.25 -13.13
CA LEU A 203 -4.50 10.63 -12.52
C LEU A 203 -4.39 10.74 -11.00
N TYR A 204 -3.85 9.73 -10.33
CA TYR A 204 -3.82 9.65 -8.87
C TYR A 204 -2.90 10.72 -8.26
N HIS A 205 -1.74 10.96 -8.90
CA HIS A 205 -0.87 12.08 -8.56
C HIS A 205 -1.58 13.44 -8.71
N ARG A 206 -2.30 13.69 -9.81
CA ARG A 206 -3.07 14.93 -9.98
C ARG A 206 -4.16 15.11 -8.93
N GLN A 207 -4.88 14.04 -8.58
CA GLN A 207 -5.89 14.08 -7.51
C GLN A 207 -5.26 14.43 -6.16
N ALA A 208 -4.13 13.81 -5.80
CA ALA A 208 -3.41 14.12 -4.57
C ALA A 208 -2.95 15.58 -4.51
N LEU A 209 -2.37 16.10 -5.61
CA LEU A 209 -1.96 17.51 -5.69
C LEU A 209 -3.15 18.48 -5.58
N GLN A 210 -4.24 18.21 -6.28
CA GLN A 210 -5.43 19.05 -6.22
C GLN A 210 -6.06 19.04 -4.82
N HIS A 211 -6.08 17.87 -4.17
CA HIS A 211 -6.54 17.75 -2.79
C HIS A 211 -5.69 18.61 -1.86
N ALA A 212 -4.37 18.45 -1.89
CA ALA A 212 -3.45 19.20 -1.02
C ALA A 212 -3.56 20.72 -1.25
N SER A 213 -3.70 21.15 -2.50
CA SER A 213 -3.89 22.56 -2.86
C SER A 213 -5.18 23.13 -2.29
N THR A 214 -6.29 22.39 -2.44
CA THR A 214 -7.60 22.78 -1.90
C THR A 214 -7.57 22.84 -0.37
N THR A 215 -6.98 21.84 0.28
CA THR A 215 -6.82 21.80 1.75
C THR A 215 -5.97 22.96 2.27
N THR A 216 -4.92 23.38 1.53
CA THR A 216 -4.08 24.53 1.90
C THR A 216 -4.92 25.82 2.02
N VAL A 217 -5.86 26.03 1.09
CA VAL A 217 -6.73 27.22 1.08
C VAL A 217 -7.90 27.10 2.05
N ALA A 218 -8.46 25.90 2.18
CA ALA A 218 -9.69 25.67 2.91
C ALA A 218 -9.50 25.48 4.41
N HIS A 219 -8.51 24.67 4.82
CA HIS A 219 -8.33 24.22 6.20
C HIS A 219 -7.36 25.07 7.01
N ILE A 220 -6.39 25.72 6.37
CA ILE A 220 -5.32 26.43 7.07
C ILE A 220 -5.73 27.88 7.33
N ARG A 221 -5.71 28.27 8.60
CA ARG A 221 -6.05 29.62 9.05
C ARG A 221 -4.89 30.59 8.81
N PRO A 222 -5.14 31.91 8.82
CA PRO A 222 -4.09 32.92 8.68
C PRO A 222 -2.96 32.80 9.73
N ASP A 223 -3.30 32.38 10.96
CA ASP A 223 -2.33 32.15 12.04
C ASP A 223 -1.58 30.82 11.94
N SER A 224 -1.83 30.03 10.88
CA SER A 224 -1.26 28.71 10.62
C SER A 224 -1.76 27.58 11.54
N SER A 225 -2.85 27.80 12.28
CA SER A 225 -3.65 26.70 12.85
C SER A 225 -4.52 26.03 11.78
N THR A 226 -5.03 24.83 12.06
CA THR A 226 -5.93 24.10 11.14
C THR A 226 -7.35 24.02 11.68
N TYR A 227 -8.35 24.23 10.81
CA TYR A 227 -9.67 23.64 11.00
C TYR A 227 -9.56 22.12 10.89
N HIS A 228 -10.40 21.40 11.63
CA HIS A 228 -10.48 19.95 11.51
C HIS A 228 -11.31 19.59 10.27
N VAL A 229 -12.55 20.08 10.17
CA VAL A 229 -13.49 19.75 9.09
C VAL A 229 -13.80 20.99 8.26
N VAL A 230 -13.80 20.85 6.94
CA VAL A 230 -14.39 21.82 6.02
C VAL A 230 -15.45 21.12 5.18
N ASP A 231 -16.64 21.71 5.12
CA ASP A 231 -17.76 21.21 4.33
C ASP A 231 -17.89 22.01 3.04
N PHE A 232 -18.08 21.30 1.94
CA PHE A 232 -18.22 21.90 0.62
C PHE A 232 -19.61 21.61 0.04
N ASP A 233 -20.08 22.53 -0.80
CA ASP A 233 -21.18 22.28 -1.70
C ASP A 233 -20.69 21.36 -2.83
N PRO A 234 -21.24 20.13 -2.97
CA PRO A 234 -20.77 19.18 -3.98
C PRO A 234 -21.05 19.63 -5.42
N LEU A 235 -21.96 20.59 -5.65
CA LEU A 235 -22.32 21.08 -6.97
C LEU A 235 -21.46 22.27 -7.41
N THR A 236 -21.05 23.11 -6.46
CA THR A 236 -20.35 24.37 -6.76
C THR A 236 -18.88 24.39 -6.32
N GLY A 237 -18.48 23.50 -5.40
CA GLY A 237 -17.15 23.50 -4.79
C GLY A 237 -16.95 24.62 -3.75
N ASN A 238 -17.99 25.40 -3.45
CA ASN A 238 -17.92 26.47 -2.45
C ASN A 238 -17.87 25.90 -1.03
N ILE A 239 -17.16 26.59 -0.14
CA ILE A 239 -17.14 26.24 1.29
C ILE A 239 -18.46 26.64 1.93
N LEU A 240 -19.15 25.67 2.53
CA LEU A 240 -20.38 25.86 3.29
C LEU A 240 -20.09 26.16 4.77
N ALA A 241 -19.15 25.43 5.36
CA ALA A 241 -18.82 25.57 6.77
C ALA A 241 -17.39 25.12 7.07
N ARG A 242 -16.84 25.62 8.17
CA ARG A 242 -15.60 25.15 8.76
C ARG A 242 -15.84 24.88 10.23
N GLY A 243 -15.36 23.74 10.72
CA GLY A 243 -15.63 23.35 12.09
C GLY A 243 -14.80 22.16 12.56
N THR A 244 -15.33 21.46 13.56
CA THR A 244 -14.66 20.33 14.17
C THR A 244 -15.59 19.20 14.57
N ARG A 245 -15.03 17.98 14.63
CA ARG A 245 -15.64 16.81 15.27
C ARG A 245 -14.97 16.46 16.60
N GLN A 246 -13.66 16.70 16.70
CA GLN A 246 -12.82 16.21 17.80
C GLN A 246 -12.12 17.32 18.58
N GLY A 247 -11.98 18.52 18.01
CA GLY A 247 -11.41 19.67 18.71
C GLY A 247 -12.38 20.28 19.72
N PHE A 248 -11.86 21.16 20.56
CA PHE A 248 -12.63 21.85 21.58
C PHE A 248 -13.76 22.71 21.01
N SER A 249 -13.51 23.44 19.91
CA SER A 249 -14.53 24.23 19.21
C SER A 249 -14.21 24.37 17.72
N ASP A 250 -15.15 24.87 16.92
CA ASP A 250 -14.93 25.15 15.49
C ASP A 250 -13.74 26.12 15.25
N ALA A 251 -13.49 27.01 16.22
CA ALA A 251 -12.40 27.99 16.19
C ALA A 251 -11.10 27.48 16.84
N SER A 252 -11.12 26.32 17.50
CA SER A 252 -9.93 25.78 18.15
C SER A 252 -9.01 25.02 17.19
N CYS A 253 -7.84 24.66 17.68
CA CYS A 253 -6.83 23.89 16.98
C CYS A 253 -6.61 22.57 17.72
N TRP A 254 -7.32 21.54 17.25
CA TRP A 254 -7.12 20.17 17.69
C TRP A 254 -5.69 19.73 17.37
N SER A 255 -4.94 19.25 18.37
CA SER A 255 -3.49 19.08 18.23
C SER A 255 -3.10 17.99 17.24
N ARG A 256 -3.84 16.88 17.19
CA ARG A 256 -3.62 15.85 16.18
C ARG A 256 -4.01 16.28 14.77
N GLY A 257 -5.02 17.14 14.61
CA GLY A 257 -5.35 17.74 13.32
C GLY A 257 -4.21 18.60 12.79
N GLN A 258 -3.58 19.38 13.68
CA GLN A 258 -2.37 20.13 13.34
C GLN A 258 -1.23 19.19 12.94
N ALA A 259 -1.01 18.11 13.69
CA ALA A 259 0.03 17.12 13.40
C ALA A 259 -0.19 16.42 12.04
N TRP A 260 -1.43 16.07 11.69
CA TRP A 260 -1.77 15.54 10.37
C TRP A 260 -1.48 16.52 9.25
N GLY A 261 -1.72 17.82 9.46
CA GLY A 261 -1.33 18.83 8.50
C GLY A 261 0.20 18.89 8.33
N ILE A 262 0.95 18.95 9.44
CA ILE A 262 2.42 19.01 9.41
C ILE A 262 2.99 17.83 8.62
N TYR A 263 2.58 16.61 8.96
CA TYR A 263 3.07 15.40 8.29
C TYR A 263 2.51 15.30 6.86
N GLY A 264 1.21 15.44 6.67
CA GLY A 264 0.58 15.33 5.36
C GLY A 264 1.23 16.24 4.31
N PHE A 265 1.54 17.48 4.65
CA PHE A 265 2.23 18.40 3.75
C PHE A 265 3.74 18.11 3.57
N SER A 266 4.45 17.61 4.59
CA SER A 266 5.84 17.16 4.41
C SER A 266 5.91 15.92 3.50
N MET A 267 4.96 15.00 3.66
CA MET A 267 4.77 13.85 2.78
C MET A 267 4.46 14.30 1.35
N MET A 268 3.53 15.24 1.15
CA MET A 268 3.27 15.78 -0.19
C MET A 268 4.53 16.39 -0.84
N TYR A 269 5.36 17.12 -0.08
CA TYR A 269 6.63 17.63 -0.59
C TYR A 269 7.59 16.51 -1.00
N LYS A 270 7.70 15.44 -0.20
CA LYS A 270 8.56 14.29 -0.49
C LYS A 270 8.30 13.73 -1.90
N TYR A 271 7.03 13.59 -2.29
CA TYR A 271 6.61 13.03 -3.58
C TYR A 271 6.57 14.07 -4.72
N SER A 272 6.08 15.28 -4.46
CA SER A 272 5.87 16.30 -5.50
C SER A 272 7.08 17.19 -5.77
N LYS A 273 7.97 17.34 -4.78
CA LYS A 273 9.03 18.37 -4.73
C LYS A 273 8.53 19.82 -4.87
N ASP A 274 7.23 20.05 -4.72
CA ASP A 274 6.64 21.39 -4.75
C ASP A 274 6.87 22.11 -3.42
N THR A 275 7.67 23.17 -3.45
CA THR A 275 8.04 23.95 -2.26
C THR A 275 6.86 24.62 -1.57
N ALA A 276 5.70 24.77 -2.23
CA ALA A 276 4.48 25.22 -1.58
C ALA A 276 4.06 24.26 -0.46
N HIS A 277 4.11 22.94 -0.70
CA HIS A 277 3.81 21.94 0.34
C HIS A 277 4.80 21.99 1.50
N LEU A 278 6.10 22.14 1.20
CA LEU A 278 7.13 22.30 2.23
C LEU A 278 6.86 23.53 3.10
N ASN A 279 6.59 24.67 2.49
CA ASN A 279 6.31 25.92 3.18
C ASN A 279 5.03 25.82 4.04
N THR A 280 4.01 25.14 3.53
CA THR A 280 2.80 24.86 4.32
C THR A 280 3.12 24.01 5.55
N SER A 281 3.84 22.90 5.41
CA SER A 281 4.26 22.08 6.56
C SER A 281 5.06 22.88 7.59
N LYS A 282 6.02 23.71 7.13
CA LYS A 282 6.81 24.60 8.01
C LYS A 282 5.94 25.61 8.76
N ARG A 283 4.94 26.22 8.11
CA ARG A 283 3.99 27.15 8.76
C ARG A 283 3.18 26.46 9.85
N LEU A 284 2.65 25.28 9.55
CA LEU A 284 1.89 24.49 10.53
C LEU A 284 2.76 24.07 11.72
N LEU A 285 4.01 23.66 11.45
CA LEU A 285 4.98 23.36 12.50
C LEU A 285 5.32 24.61 13.33
N GLY A 286 5.40 25.79 12.72
CA GLY A 286 5.58 27.06 13.43
C GLY A 286 4.48 27.30 14.47
N TYR A 287 3.21 27.01 14.14
CA TYR A 287 2.11 27.10 15.10
C TYR A 287 2.27 26.07 16.24
N TYR A 288 2.62 24.82 15.93
CA TYR A 288 2.92 23.79 16.94
C TYR A 288 4.01 24.26 17.91
N LEU A 289 5.13 24.74 17.37
CA LEU A 289 6.29 25.16 18.17
C LEU A 289 6.01 26.38 19.03
N LYS A 290 5.15 27.30 18.57
CA LYS A 290 4.71 28.49 19.31
C LYS A 290 3.83 28.12 20.50
N ASN A 291 2.98 27.10 20.36
CA ASN A 291 1.95 26.77 21.35
C ASN A 291 2.25 25.48 22.15
N LYS A 292 3.40 24.84 21.94
CA LYS A 292 3.79 23.65 22.70
C LYS A 292 4.00 23.97 24.19
N PRO A 293 3.65 23.04 25.09
CA PRO A 293 4.01 23.11 26.50
C PRO A 293 5.50 22.84 26.73
N ALA A 294 5.96 23.01 27.97
CA ALA A 294 7.37 22.93 28.34
C ALA A 294 8.02 21.57 28.03
N ASP A 295 7.24 20.48 28.12
CA ASP A 295 7.64 19.11 27.82
C ASP A 295 7.45 18.74 26.33
N HIS A 296 7.13 19.71 25.47
CA HIS A 296 6.96 19.54 24.02
C HIS A 296 5.76 18.67 23.58
N ILE A 297 5.12 17.90 24.46
CA ILE A 297 3.96 17.06 24.12
C ILE A 297 2.67 17.88 24.22
N PRO A 298 1.94 18.14 23.13
CA PRO A 298 0.82 19.07 23.15
C PRO A 298 -0.32 18.56 24.03
N PHE A 299 -1.13 19.49 24.52
CA PHE A 299 -2.48 19.15 25.00
C PHE A 299 -3.32 18.61 23.83
N TRP A 300 -4.44 17.96 24.12
CA TRP A 300 -5.33 17.43 23.09
C TRP A 300 -5.92 18.50 22.15
N ASP A 301 -6.00 19.74 22.62
CA ASP A 301 -6.33 20.93 21.83
C ASP A 301 -5.52 22.11 22.38
N TYR A 302 -4.96 22.95 21.50
CA TYR A 302 -4.13 24.09 21.89
C TYR A 302 -4.90 25.21 22.61
N GLN A 303 -6.22 25.19 22.52
CA GLN A 303 -7.12 26.17 23.12
C GLN A 303 -8.12 25.51 24.08
N ALA A 304 -7.82 24.32 24.59
CA ALA A 304 -8.63 23.70 25.64
C ALA A 304 -8.70 24.62 26.88
N PRO A 305 -9.90 24.83 27.46
CA PRO A 305 -10.12 25.84 28.49
C PRO A 305 -9.41 25.52 29.80
N ASP A 306 -9.16 24.24 30.06
CA ASP A 306 -8.60 23.77 31.33
C ASP A 306 -7.07 23.71 31.32
N ILE A 307 -6.37 24.21 30.28
CA ILE A 307 -4.91 24.26 30.25
C ILE A 307 -4.36 25.04 31.47
N PRO A 308 -3.37 24.51 32.22
CA PRO A 308 -2.58 23.31 31.94
C PRO A 308 -3.13 22.00 32.56
N ASN A 309 -4.26 22.03 33.26
CA ASN A 309 -4.88 20.90 33.94
C ASN A 309 -5.81 20.08 33.02
N THR A 310 -5.35 19.78 31.80
CA THR A 310 -6.12 18.99 30.82
C THR A 310 -5.24 17.90 30.19
N TYR A 311 -5.86 17.03 29.41
CA TYR A 311 -5.20 15.86 28.84
C TYR A 311 -4.16 16.21 27.79
N ARG A 312 -3.12 15.38 27.72
CA ARG A 312 -2.11 15.41 26.66
C ARG A 312 -2.59 14.65 25.43
N ASP A 313 -1.85 14.81 24.35
CA ASP A 313 -1.98 13.95 23.19
C ASP A 313 -0.59 13.50 22.68
N ALA A 314 -0.11 12.40 23.26
CA ALA A 314 1.12 11.75 22.82
C ALA A 314 1.09 11.38 21.33
N SER A 315 -0.09 11.01 20.79
CA SER A 315 -0.22 10.68 19.37
C SER A 315 0.13 11.87 18.46
N ALA A 316 -0.31 13.09 18.78
CA ALA A 316 0.04 14.30 18.04
C ALA A 316 1.55 14.58 18.07
N ALA A 317 2.22 14.32 19.20
CA ALA A 317 3.67 14.44 19.31
C ALA A 317 4.39 13.38 18.45
N SER A 318 3.96 12.12 18.49
CA SER A 318 4.51 11.03 17.67
C SER A 318 4.43 11.32 16.17
N ILE A 319 3.27 11.77 15.70
CA ILE A 319 3.04 12.18 14.29
C ILE A 319 3.95 13.34 13.91
N THR A 320 4.06 14.36 14.77
CA THR A 320 4.93 15.52 14.53
C THR A 320 6.40 15.12 14.52
N CYS A 321 6.81 14.19 15.40
CA CYS A 321 8.17 13.66 15.45
C CYS A 321 8.57 12.98 14.13
N ALA A 322 7.70 12.12 13.60
CA ALA A 322 7.92 11.47 12.30
C ALA A 322 8.01 12.50 11.16
N ALA A 323 7.18 13.56 11.20
CA ALA A 323 7.21 14.63 10.22
C ALA A 323 8.47 15.50 10.28
N LEU A 324 8.97 15.79 11.49
CA LEU A 324 10.22 16.53 11.71
C LEU A 324 11.42 15.81 11.06
N ILE A 325 11.46 14.49 11.16
CA ILE A 325 12.51 13.68 10.53
C ILE A 325 12.40 13.72 9.00
N ASP A 326 11.18 13.71 8.44
CA ASP A 326 10.97 13.90 6.99
C ASP A 326 11.36 15.31 6.53
N LEU A 327 11.09 16.33 7.35
CA LEU A 327 11.51 17.71 7.08
C LEU A 327 13.03 17.85 7.13
N TYR A 328 13.71 17.20 8.06
CA TYR A 328 15.17 17.13 8.08
C TYR A 328 15.69 16.50 6.78
N ASN A 329 15.22 15.32 6.41
CA ASN A 329 15.62 14.66 5.15
C ASN A 329 15.42 15.53 3.91
N SER A 330 14.40 16.39 3.95
CA SER A 330 14.00 17.27 2.86
C SER A 330 14.80 18.57 2.78
N THR A 331 15.48 18.98 3.87
CA THR A 331 16.06 20.33 4.00
C THR A 331 17.47 20.36 4.57
N SER A 332 17.91 19.28 5.21
CA SER A 332 19.12 19.17 6.03
C SER A 332 19.23 20.19 7.17
N ASP A 333 18.12 20.82 7.57
CA ASP A 333 18.07 21.76 8.70
C ASP A 333 18.01 21.00 10.03
N THR A 334 19.15 21.00 10.75
CA THR A 334 19.34 20.27 12.01
C THR A 334 18.40 20.70 13.12
N ALA A 335 17.77 21.88 13.04
CA ALA A 335 16.76 22.30 14.01
C ALA A 335 15.60 21.28 14.08
N TYR A 336 15.22 20.67 12.95
CA TYR A 336 14.16 19.66 12.94
C TYR A 336 14.55 18.38 13.69
N LEU A 337 15.80 17.91 13.56
CA LEU A 337 16.28 16.77 14.35
C LEU A 337 16.38 17.09 15.83
N ILE A 338 16.88 18.27 16.19
CA ILE A 338 16.95 18.71 17.60
C ILE A 338 15.56 18.69 18.25
N TYR A 339 14.54 19.16 17.54
CA TYR A 339 13.15 19.10 18.03
C TYR A 339 12.59 17.68 18.05
N ALA A 340 12.92 16.84 17.07
CA ALA A 340 12.52 15.43 17.09
C ALA A 340 13.13 14.70 18.31
N GLU A 341 14.41 14.93 18.60
CA GLU A 341 15.10 14.40 19.79
C GLU A 341 14.45 14.84 21.09
N GLN A 342 13.98 16.10 21.20
CA GLN A 342 13.23 16.57 22.37
C GLN A 342 11.92 15.80 22.57
N ILE A 343 11.19 15.49 21.50
CA ILE A 343 9.97 14.68 21.57
C ILE A 343 10.30 13.23 21.92
N ILE A 344 11.32 12.64 21.31
CA ILE A 344 11.79 11.27 21.64
C ILE A 344 12.17 11.20 23.12
N ASP A 345 12.96 12.15 23.59
CA ASP A 345 13.44 12.21 24.97
C ASP A 345 12.29 12.32 25.98
N GLU A 346 11.23 13.05 25.64
CA GLU A 346 10.06 13.14 26.52
C GLU A 346 9.19 11.89 26.46
N LEU A 347 8.85 11.40 25.26
CA LEU A 347 8.00 10.23 25.07
C LEU A 347 8.62 8.94 25.60
N THR A 348 9.95 8.90 25.77
CA THR A 348 10.67 7.76 26.38
C THR A 348 10.68 7.78 27.91
N LYS A 349 10.17 8.84 28.57
CA LYS A 349 10.05 8.86 30.03
C LYS A 349 8.95 7.93 30.52
N PRO A 350 9.04 7.39 31.75
CA PRO A 350 8.03 6.48 32.32
C PRO A 350 6.61 7.03 32.39
N PHE A 351 6.43 8.35 32.33
CA PHE A 351 5.11 8.96 32.23
C PHE A 351 4.42 8.57 30.91
N TYR A 352 5.12 8.64 29.77
CA TYR A 352 4.54 8.32 28.46
C TYR A 352 4.80 6.87 28.03
N LEU A 353 5.98 6.33 28.32
CA LEU A 353 6.40 5.01 27.85
C LEU A 353 5.96 3.89 28.80
N ASN A 354 5.37 2.84 28.23
CA ASN A 354 5.04 1.63 28.97
C ASN A 354 6.29 0.77 29.21
N THR A 355 6.87 0.85 30.42
CA THR A 355 8.07 0.10 30.79
C THR A 355 7.81 -1.14 31.66
N ASN A 356 6.55 -1.37 32.05
CA ASN A 356 6.21 -2.33 33.11
C ASN A 356 5.18 -3.39 32.66
N SER A 357 5.05 -3.63 31.35
CA SER A 357 4.09 -4.58 30.78
C SER A 357 2.64 -4.36 31.21
N THR A 358 2.30 -3.08 31.33
CA THR A 358 0.95 -2.55 31.64
C THR A 358 0.29 -2.04 30.36
N ASN A 359 -0.75 -1.20 30.45
CA ASN A 359 -1.27 -0.42 29.31
C ASN A 359 -1.80 -1.27 28.15
N ALA A 360 -2.32 -2.47 28.44
CA ALA A 360 -2.64 -3.49 27.42
C ALA A 360 -1.51 -3.77 26.43
N HIS A 361 -0.24 -3.65 26.86
CA HIS A 361 0.94 -3.82 26.03
C HIS A 361 1.05 -2.84 24.85
N LEU A 362 0.27 -1.76 24.85
CA LEU A 362 0.51 -0.61 23.97
C LEU A 362 1.68 0.22 24.50
N LEU A 363 2.46 0.78 23.59
CA LEU A 363 3.75 1.41 23.88
C LEU A 363 3.59 2.75 24.59
N LEU A 364 2.70 3.61 24.09
CA LEU A 364 2.53 4.96 24.62
C LEU A 364 1.22 5.11 25.40
N ARG A 365 1.29 5.93 26.46
CA ARG A 365 0.17 6.40 27.28
C ARG A 365 -0.26 7.81 26.84
N HIS A 366 -1.31 8.33 27.48
CA HIS A 366 -1.66 9.76 27.45
C HIS A 366 -1.92 10.34 26.04
N SER A 367 -2.62 9.58 25.20
CA SER A 367 -3.18 10.09 23.93
C SER A 367 -4.67 10.41 24.11
N THR A 368 -5.19 11.37 23.34
CA THR A 368 -6.58 11.82 23.50
C THR A 368 -7.31 11.88 22.16
N GLY A 369 -8.42 11.15 22.05
CA GLY A 369 -9.28 11.12 20.87
C GLY A 369 -9.85 12.49 20.50
N GLY A 370 -10.44 13.19 21.45
CA GLY A 370 -11.00 14.53 21.25
C GLY A 370 -11.88 15.00 22.40
N THR A 371 -12.75 15.96 22.10
CA THR A 371 -13.66 16.62 23.05
C THR A 371 -14.65 15.65 23.73
N ASN A 372 -15.28 16.11 24.83
CA ASN A 372 -16.24 15.36 25.65
C ASN A 372 -15.69 14.02 26.21
N GLY A 373 -14.38 13.95 26.48
CA GLY A 373 -13.74 12.74 27.03
C GLY A 373 -13.61 11.60 26.02
N TYR A 374 -13.79 11.86 24.71
CA TYR A 374 -13.69 10.81 23.69
C TYR A 374 -12.27 10.26 23.61
N GLU A 375 -12.11 8.99 24.01
CA GLU A 375 -10.80 8.31 24.10
C GLU A 375 -9.75 9.20 24.79
N ALA A 376 -10.14 9.86 25.89
CA ALA A 376 -9.28 10.78 26.61
C ALA A 376 -8.34 10.04 27.56
N ASP A 377 -7.06 10.41 27.48
CA ASP A 377 -5.99 9.88 28.33
C ASP A 377 -5.84 8.35 28.26
N VAL A 378 -5.79 7.81 27.05
CA VAL A 378 -5.66 6.37 26.78
C VAL A 378 -4.44 6.09 25.90
N ALA A 379 -4.03 4.82 25.87
CA ALA A 379 -3.10 4.35 24.85
C ALA A 379 -3.81 4.15 23.53
N GLN A 380 -3.13 4.39 22.40
CA GLN A 380 -3.72 4.30 21.06
C GLN A 380 -2.72 3.69 20.08
N THR A 381 -3.16 2.73 19.27
CA THR A 381 -2.29 1.99 18.33
C THR A 381 -1.61 2.91 17.30
N TYR A 382 -2.23 4.01 16.90
CA TYR A 382 -1.62 4.97 16.00
C TYR A 382 -0.56 5.84 16.69
N SER A 383 -0.69 6.11 18.00
CA SER A 383 0.38 6.76 18.77
C SER A 383 1.65 5.91 18.72
N ASP A 384 1.51 4.62 18.98
CA ASP A 384 2.61 3.65 18.88
C ASP A 384 3.19 3.58 17.48
N TYR A 385 2.34 3.43 16.45
CA TYR A 385 2.77 3.31 15.06
C TYR A 385 3.66 4.50 14.65
N TYR A 386 3.21 5.73 14.88
CA TYR A 386 3.97 6.92 14.47
C TYR A 386 5.21 7.14 15.34
N PHE A 387 5.19 6.72 16.60
CA PHE A 387 6.39 6.79 17.44
C PHE A 387 7.44 5.78 16.98
N ILE A 388 7.05 4.52 16.78
CA ILE A 388 7.92 3.47 16.23
C ILE A 388 8.47 3.88 14.86
N GLU A 389 7.62 4.44 13.99
CA GLU A 389 8.06 4.99 12.70
C GLU A 389 9.11 6.10 12.89
N ALA A 390 8.87 7.05 13.78
CA ALA A 390 9.83 8.12 14.06
C ALA A 390 11.16 7.57 14.57
N LEU A 391 11.15 6.61 15.50
CA LEU A 391 12.36 5.99 16.02
C LEU A 391 13.14 5.25 14.93
N VAL A 392 12.47 4.47 14.09
CA VAL A 392 13.11 3.79 12.95
C VAL A 392 13.70 4.79 11.97
N LYS A 393 12.93 5.82 11.56
CA LYS A 393 13.43 6.86 10.65
C LYS A 393 14.63 7.61 11.23
N TYR A 394 14.61 7.91 12.52
CA TYR A 394 15.70 8.58 13.22
C TYR A 394 16.98 7.73 13.22
N LEU A 395 16.86 6.44 13.52
CA LEU A 395 17.99 5.50 13.47
C LEU A 395 18.53 5.30 12.04
N GLN A 396 17.66 5.33 11.01
CA GLN A 396 18.10 5.28 9.61
C GLN A 396 19.00 6.44 9.18
N LEU A 397 18.90 7.60 9.85
CA LEU A 397 19.77 8.74 9.58
C LEU A 397 21.12 8.65 10.30
N ASN A 398 21.21 7.78 11.30
CA ASN A 398 22.37 7.68 12.16
C ASN A 398 23.43 6.76 11.52
N PRO A 399 24.58 7.27 11.08
CA PRO A 399 25.60 6.47 10.42
C PRO A 399 26.26 5.44 11.35
N ASP A 400 26.12 5.59 12.67
CA ASP A 400 26.69 4.68 13.67
C ASP A 400 25.69 3.58 14.10
N PHE A 401 24.52 3.50 13.47
CA PHE A 401 23.53 2.46 13.73
C PHE A 401 23.29 1.64 12.46
N GLU A 402 23.46 0.33 12.56
CA GLU A 402 23.18 -0.61 11.48
C GLU A 402 21.96 -1.45 11.85
N PHE A 403 20.99 -1.50 10.95
CA PHE A 403 19.85 -2.42 11.08
C PHE A 403 20.30 -3.85 10.79
N PRO A 404 19.67 -4.87 11.40
CA PRO A 404 19.95 -6.26 11.05
C PRO A 404 19.61 -6.53 9.58
N ASN A 405 20.42 -7.36 8.93
CA ASN A 405 20.18 -7.79 7.55
C ASN A 405 18.90 -8.62 7.44
N LEU A 406 17.96 -8.19 6.60
CA LEU A 406 16.77 -8.97 6.25
C LEU A 406 17.09 -9.92 5.08
N PRO A 407 16.81 -11.23 5.20
CA PRO A 407 17.16 -12.17 4.13
C PRO A 407 16.47 -11.86 2.80
N PRO A 408 17.14 -12.10 1.64
CA PRO A 408 16.59 -11.81 0.33
C PRO A 408 15.46 -12.79 0.01
N ARG A 409 14.52 -12.38 -0.86
CA ARG A 409 13.29 -13.13 -1.12
C ARG A 409 12.99 -13.23 -2.60
N MET A 410 12.67 -14.42 -3.09
CA MET A 410 12.20 -14.58 -4.46
C MET A 410 10.85 -13.91 -4.69
N HIS A 411 10.72 -13.11 -5.74
CA HIS A 411 9.44 -12.51 -6.13
C HIS A 411 8.50 -13.55 -6.75
N LYS A 412 8.98 -14.23 -7.79
CA LYS A 412 8.20 -15.22 -8.55
C LYS A 412 8.90 -16.55 -8.54
N THR A 413 8.15 -17.57 -8.16
CA THR A 413 8.61 -18.96 -8.16
C THR A 413 7.95 -19.79 -9.26
N ASN A 414 7.01 -19.23 -10.03
CA ASN A 414 6.47 -19.87 -11.23
C ASN A 414 6.96 -19.09 -12.46
N LEU A 415 7.69 -19.76 -13.34
CA LEU A 415 8.20 -19.20 -14.58
C LEU A 415 7.29 -19.55 -15.77
N PRO A 416 7.43 -18.84 -16.90
CA PRO A 416 6.77 -19.23 -18.15
C PRO A 416 7.11 -20.66 -18.56
N ASP A 417 6.18 -21.29 -19.28
CA ASP A 417 6.40 -22.64 -19.78
C ASP A 417 7.51 -22.67 -20.83
N ALA A 418 8.35 -23.69 -20.77
CA ALA A 418 9.31 -24.02 -21.82
C ALA A 418 8.67 -24.93 -22.87
N ILE A 419 9.28 -24.98 -24.06
CA ILE A 419 8.88 -25.90 -25.13
C ILE A 419 9.97 -26.93 -25.33
N GLU A 420 9.57 -28.19 -25.43
CA GLU A 420 10.47 -29.32 -25.68
C GLU A 420 11.34 -29.06 -26.92
N ASN A 421 12.64 -29.33 -26.81
CA ASN A 421 13.67 -29.17 -27.83
C ASN A 421 13.83 -27.74 -28.38
N GLN A 422 13.31 -26.72 -27.68
CA GLN A 422 13.51 -25.31 -28.01
C GLN A 422 14.38 -24.61 -26.95
N PRO A 423 15.22 -23.63 -27.34
CA PRO A 423 15.92 -22.80 -26.38
C PRO A 423 14.95 -22.08 -25.45
N TYR A 424 15.24 -22.12 -24.15
CA TYR A 424 14.50 -21.45 -23.10
C TYR A 424 15.45 -20.52 -22.34
N SER A 425 14.98 -19.30 -22.03
CA SER A 425 15.64 -18.38 -21.12
C SER A 425 14.58 -17.62 -20.30
N ALA A 426 14.82 -17.48 -19.00
CA ALA A 426 14.02 -16.67 -18.09
C ALA A 426 14.90 -16.08 -16.99
N ASN A 427 14.63 -14.83 -16.61
CA ASN A 427 15.30 -14.21 -15.48
C ASN A 427 14.54 -14.49 -14.19
N LEU A 428 15.29 -14.90 -13.18
CA LEU A 428 14.84 -14.95 -11.80
C LEU A 428 14.85 -13.55 -11.22
N GLU A 429 13.83 -13.25 -10.42
CA GLU A 429 13.69 -11.96 -9.74
C GLU A 429 13.56 -12.19 -8.24
N ALA A 430 14.34 -11.45 -7.48
CA ALA A 430 14.30 -11.44 -6.02
C ALA A 430 14.33 -10.00 -5.50
N PHE A 431 13.95 -9.87 -4.24
CA PHE A 431 13.92 -8.64 -3.47
C PHE A 431 14.97 -8.71 -2.38
N ASP A 432 15.64 -7.59 -2.17
CA ASP A 432 16.45 -7.32 -1.00
C ASP A 432 16.02 -5.96 -0.45
N PHE A 433 15.78 -5.87 0.86
CA PHE A 433 15.25 -4.65 1.45
C PHE A 433 16.31 -3.56 1.54
N GLU A 434 17.53 -3.95 1.88
CA GLU A 434 18.72 -3.13 2.04
C GLU A 434 19.28 -2.68 0.68
N GLY A 435 18.95 -3.40 -0.39
CA GLY A 435 19.40 -3.13 -1.74
C GLY A 435 20.80 -3.70 -2.01
N ASP A 436 21.20 -4.71 -1.24
CA ASP A 436 22.43 -5.46 -1.45
C ASP A 436 22.40 -6.21 -2.80
N ASN A 437 23.58 -6.45 -3.38
CA ASN A 437 23.68 -7.16 -4.67
C ASN A 437 23.30 -8.63 -4.50
N LEU A 438 22.41 -9.12 -5.37
CA LEU A 438 21.92 -10.48 -5.31
C LEU A 438 22.69 -11.43 -6.22
N ILE A 439 23.04 -12.59 -5.68
CA ILE A 439 23.71 -13.69 -6.37
C ILE A 439 22.79 -14.92 -6.36
N PHE A 440 22.51 -15.45 -7.54
CA PHE A 440 21.74 -16.67 -7.73
C PHE A 440 22.65 -17.88 -7.93
N SER A 441 22.27 -19.01 -7.36
CA SER A 441 22.99 -20.26 -7.51
C SER A 441 22.05 -21.46 -7.40
N SER A 442 22.50 -22.61 -7.89
CA SER A 442 21.80 -23.88 -7.72
C SER A 442 22.81 -25.01 -7.67
N ASN A 443 22.57 -25.98 -6.79
CA ASN A 443 23.43 -27.15 -6.65
C ASN A 443 22.86 -28.39 -7.36
N ASN A 444 21.62 -28.32 -7.89
CA ASN A 444 20.87 -29.46 -8.41
C ASN A 444 20.00 -29.06 -9.62
N LEU A 445 20.62 -28.55 -10.68
CA LEU A 445 19.91 -28.33 -11.94
C LEU A 445 19.83 -29.62 -12.77
N PRO A 446 18.71 -29.90 -13.46
CA PRO A 446 18.62 -31.00 -14.41
C PRO A 446 19.65 -30.85 -15.53
N GLN A 447 20.03 -31.96 -16.17
CA GLN A 447 20.97 -31.92 -17.28
C GLN A 447 20.48 -30.97 -18.38
N GLY A 448 21.40 -30.13 -18.89
CA GLY A 448 21.09 -29.14 -19.93
C GLY A 448 20.49 -27.83 -19.42
N TRP A 449 20.27 -27.69 -18.11
CA TRP A 449 19.90 -26.42 -17.47
C TRP A 449 21.13 -25.73 -16.89
N SER A 450 21.16 -24.40 -16.99
CA SER A 450 22.19 -23.56 -16.40
C SER A 450 21.55 -22.32 -15.75
N LEU A 451 22.19 -21.81 -14.69
CA LEU A 451 21.79 -20.61 -13.99
C LEU A 451 23.01 -19.72 -13.80
N THR A 452 22.93 -18.48 -14.27
CA THR A 452 23.98 -17.48 -14.05
C THR A 452 23.85 -16.86 -12.66
N THR A 453 24.93 -16.23 -12.17
CA THR A 453 24.93 -15.51 -10.89
C THR A 453 23.97 -14.33 -10.88
N ASP A 454 23.67 -13.76 -12.05
CA ASP A 454 22.73 -12.63 -12.20
C ASP A 454 21.26 -13.12 -12.32
N GLY A 455 21.02 -14.43 -12.23
CA GLY A 455 19.69 -15.01 -12.21
C GLY A 455 19.13 -15.41 -13.57
N GLU A 456 19.93 -15.44 -14.64
CA GLU A 456 19.45 -15.95 -15.94
C GLU A 456 19.44 -17.48 -15.93
N LEU A 457 18.26 -18.07 -15.98
CA LEU A 457 18.03 -19.49 -16.12
C LEU A 457 17.85 -19.84 -17.60
N SER A 458 18.68 -20.73 -18.14
CA SER A 458 18.62 -21.14 -19.54
C SER A 458 18.73 -22.65 -19.73
N ALA A 459 18.07 -23.18 -20.76
CA ALA A 459 18.09 -24.60 -21.09
C ALA A 459 17.65 -24.88 -22.54
N THR A 460 17.77 -26.15 -22.95
CA THR A 460 17.02 -26.72 -24.09
C THR A 460 16.43 -28.05 -23.61
N PRO A 461 15.23 -28.03 -22.99
CA PRO A 461 14.70 -29.21 -22.31
C PRO A 461 14.22 -30.25 -23.31
N SER A 462 14.60 -31.51 -23.12
CA SER A 462 14.23 -32.63 -23.99
C SER A 462 13.10 -33.50 -23.43
N THR A 463 12.57 -33.18 -22.25
CA THR A 463 11.57 -34.00 -21.54
C THR A 463 10.39 -33.14 -21.15
N VAL A 464 9.21 -33.49 -21.67
CA VAL A 464 7.92 -32.87 -21.31
C VAL A 464 7.56 -33.20 -19.86
N GLY A 465 7.02 -32.22 -19.13
CA GLY A 465 6.58 -32.40 -17.76
C GLY A 465 6.76 -31.16 -16.90
N ASN A 466 6.37 -31.27 -15.63
CA ASN A 466 6.58 -30.21 -14.65
C ASN A 466 7.97 -30.33 -14.04
N ILE A 467 8.71 -29.23 -14.01
CA ILE A 467 10.05 -29.14 -13.43
C ILE A 467 9.97 -28.26 -12.18
N THR A 468 10.67 -28.68 -11.12
CA THR A 468 10.96 -27.86 -9.95
C THR A 468 12.47 -27.80 -9.77
N LEU A 469 13.01 -26.59 -9.70
CA LEU A 469 14.42 -26.27 -9.57
C LEU A 469 14.68 -25.69 -8.19
N ASP A 470 15.64 -26.24 -7.47
CA ASP A 470 16.11 -25.68 -6.21
C ASP A 470 17.11 -24.56 -6.52
N VAL A 471 16.79 -23.34 -6.09
CA VAL A 471 17.61 -22.14 -6.28
C VAL A 471 17.94 -21.55 -4.92
N LEU A 472 19.14 -20.99 -4.80
CA LEU A 472 19.56 -20.19 -3.66
C LEU A 472 19.80 -18.76 -4.14
N VAL A 473 19.21 -17.78 -3.45
CA VAL A 473 19.51 -16.35 -3.63
C VAL A 473 20.25 -15.84 -2.41
N SER A 474 21.38 -15.17 -2.60
CA SER A 474 22.19 -14.60 -1.54
C SER A 474 22.44 -13.11 -1.78
N ASP A 475 22.43 -12.33 -0.70
CA ASP A 475 22.79 -10.91 -0.62
C ASP A 475 24.26 -10.71 -0.17
N GLY A 476 25.02 -11.80 0.00
CA GLY A 476 26.38 -11.82 0.53
C GLY A 476 26.49 -11.90 2.07
N LYS A 477 25.40 -11.71 2.81
CA LYS A 477 25.32 -11.82 4.28
C LYS A 477 24.47 -13.01 4.72
N SER A 478 23.44 -13.33 3.95
CA SER A 478 22.48 -14.41 4.15
C SER A 478 22.13 -15.05 2.80
N ALA A 479 21.46 -16.20 2.85
CA ALA A 479 21.02 -16.89 1.64
C ALA A 479 19.68 -17.60 1.88
N THR A 480 18.74 -17.39 0.96
CA THR A 480 17.37 -17.91 1.05
C THR A 480 17.16 -18.98 -0.01
N PRO A 481 16.83 -20.23 0.40
CA PRO A 481 16.47 -21.27 -0.55
C PRO A 481 15.07 -21.02 -1.12
N ALA A 482 14.89 -21.33 -2.40
CA ALA A 482 13.64 -21.20 -3.10
C ALA A 482 13.44 -22.32 -4.12
N LYS A 483 12.17 -22.63 -4.40
CA LYS A 483 11.79 -23.62 -5.41
C LYS A 483 11.13 -22.93 -6.58
N VAL A 484 11.80 -22.93 -7.71
CA VAL A 484 11.31 -22.34 -8.97
C VAL A 484 10.67 -23.44 -9.81
N LYS A 485 9.51 -23.16 -10.40
CA LYS A 485 8.67 -24.14 -11.10
C LYS A 485 8.35 -23.66 -12.51
N LEU A 486 8.31 -24.59 -13.45
CA LEU A 486 7.80 -24.38 -14.81
C LEU A 486 7.28 -25.69 -15.40
N ALA A 487 6.51 -25.62 -16.48
CA ALA A 487 6.20 -26.79 -17.31
C ALA A 487 7.01 -26.77 -18.60
N VAL A 488 7.51 -27.93 -19.03
CA VAL A 488 7.97 -28.16 -20.40
C VAL A 488 6.80 -28.78 -21.15
N LYS A 489 6.35 -28.09 -22.21
CA LYS A 489 5.26 -28.53 -23.07
C LYS A 489 5.80 -29.15 -24.34
N THR A 490 5.07 -30.10 -24.92
CA THR A 490 5.39 -30.68 -26.22
C THR A 490 5.45 -29.59 -27.28
N ALA A 491 6.45 -29.66 -28.17
CA ALA A 491 6.50 -28.80 -29.33
C ALA A 491 5.26 -29.06 -30.21
N THR A 492 4.35 -28.09 -30.27
CA THR A 492 3.23 -28.15 -31.21
C THR A 492 3.83 -28.06 -32.60
N THR A 493 3.64 -29.10 -33.42
CA THR A 493 4.12 -29.09 -34.80
C THR A 493 3.36 -28.01 -35.55
N ALA A 494 4.01 -26.88 -35.80
CA ALA A 494 3.52 -25.94 -36.80
C ALA A 494 3.47 -26.70 -38.13
N ILE A 495 2.29 -26.80 -38.74
CA ILE A 495 2.14 -27.29 -40.10
C ILE A 495 2.99 -26.36 -40.97
N SER A 496 4.12 -26.85 -41.47
CA SER A 496 5.03 -26.08 -42.30
C SER A 496 4.37 -25.76 -43.65
N SER A 497 4.56 -24.52 -44.11
CA SER A 497 4.09 -24.00 -45.40
C SER A 497 4.82 -24.57 -46.62
N SER A 498 5.40 -25.78 -46.52
CA SER A 498 6.02 -26.47 -47.67
C SER A 498 5.09 -27.44 -48.40
N GLN A 499 3.79 -27.45 -48.08
CA GLN A 499 2.74 -28.03 -48.93
C GLN A 499 1.72 -26.97 -49.35
N ASN A 500 2.21 -25.93 -50.02
CA ASN A 500 1.47 -24.72 -50.33
C ASN A 500 0.63 -24.79 -51.62
N GLU A 501 -0.12 -25.88 -51.83
CA GLU A 501 -1.10 -25.97 -52.93
C GLU A 501 -2.52 -26.44 -52.53
N ASN A 502 -2.75 -26.78 -51.25
CA ASN A 502 -3.96 -27.54 -50.87
C ASN A 502 -4.76 -27.00 -49.66
N ILE A 503 -4.56 -25.74 -49.24
CA ILE A 503 -5.29 -25.16 -48.10
C ILE A 503 -6.28 -24.08 -48.58
N ILE A 504 -7.54 -24.21 -48.17
CA ILE A 504 -8.59 -23.21 -48.40
C ILE A 504 -8.93 -22.57 -47.05
N CYS A 505 -8.87 -21.24 -47.00
CA CYS A 505 -9.13 -20.46 -45.80
C CYS A 505 -10.41 -19.64 -45.97
N ASN A 506 -11.44 -19.92 -45.18
CA ASN A 506 -12.72 -19.21 -45.22
C ASN A 506 -12.98 -18.50 -43.90
N ARG A 507 -13.20 -17.18 -43.97
CA ARG A 507 -13.54 -16.34 -42.82
C ARG A 507 -15.00 -15.92 -42.88
N CYS A 508 -15.76 -16.21 -41.83
CA CYS A 508 -17.13 -15.75 -41.67
C CYS A 508 -17.29 -15.07 -40.31
N GLY A 509 -17.30 -13.73 -40.31
CA GLY A 509 -17.31 -12.92 -39.10
C GLY A 509 -16.09 -13.18 -38.21
N ASN A 510 -16.36 -13.64 -36.99
CA ASN A 510 -15.36 -13.91 -35.95
C ASN A 510 -14.84 -15.36 -35.95
N VAL A 511 -15.17 -16.15 -36.96
CA VAL A 511 -14.71 -17.55 -37.06
C VAL A 511 -13.87 -17.72 -38.32
N LEU A 512 -12.70 -18.33 -38.15
CA LEU A 512 -11.80 -18.74 -39.22
C LEU A 512 -11.80 -20.26 -39.30
N ILE A 513 -12.14 -20.81 -40.46
CA ILE A 513 -12.13 -22.26 -40.71
C ILE A 513 -11.11 -22.55 -41.80
N ILE A 514 -10.22 -23.49 -41.52
CA ILE A 514 -9.16 -23.93 -42.43
C ILE A 514 -9.48 -25.36 -42.85
N THR A 515 -9.57 -25.61 -44.15
CA THR A 515 -9.87 -26.94 -44.72
C THR A 515 -8.84 -27.37 -45.77
N ASN A 516 -8.77 -28.67 -46.04
CA ASN A 516 -8.14 -29.20 -47.26
C ASN A 516 -9.13 -29.21 -48.45
N ARG A 517 -8.68 -29.64 -49.65
CA ARG A 517 -9.54 -29.72 -50.86
C ARG A 517 -10.69 -30.71 -50.75
N ASP A 518 -10.60 -31.72 -49.88
CA ASP A 518 -11.67 -32.68 -49.62
C ASP A 518 -12.69 -32.16 -48.59
N SER A 519 -12.62 -30.87 -48.24
CA SER A 519 -13.47 -30.21 -47.26
C SER A 519 -13.36 -30.77 -45.84
N GLN A 520 -12.25 -31.46 -45.50
CA GLN A 520 -11.96 -31.82 -44.11
C GLN A 520 -11.48 -30.59 -43.35
N ILE A 521 -12.06 -30.36 -42.17
CA ILE A 521 -11.70 -29.26 -41.28
C ILE A 521 -10.38 -29.59 -40.60
N LEU A 522 -9.36 -28.78 -40.89
CA LEU A 522 -8.04 -28.88 -40.29
C LEU A 522 -7.93 -28.01 -39.03
N LYS A 523 -8.64 -26.87 -38.98
CA LYS A 523 -8.61 -25.94 -37.86
C LYS A 523 -9.84 -25.04 -37.82
N ILE A 524 -10.32 -24.72 -36.62
CA ILE A 524 -11.32 -23.66 -36.37
C ILE A 524 -10.77 -22.71 -35.31
N GLU A 525 -10.72 -21.41 -35.62
CA GLU A 525 -10.38 -20.36 -34.67
C GLU A 525 -11.56 -19.42 -34.48
N ILE A 526 -11.87 -19.09 -33.22
CA ILE A 526 -12.94 -18.16 -32.86
C ILE A 526 -12.33 -16.95 -32.16
N PHE A 527 -12.56 -15.78 -32.73
CA PHE A 527 -12.10 -14.48 -32.25
C PHE A 527 -13.19 -13.86 -31.36
N THR A 528 -12.92 -13.69 -30.06
CA THR A 528 -13.84 -12.96 -29.16
C THR A 528 -13.23 -11.64 -28.71
N LEU A 529 -14.06 -10.73 -28.18
CA LEU A 529 -13.64 -9.43 -27.65
C LEU A 529 -12.62 -9.53 -26.49
N THR A 530 -12.42 -10.72 -25.92
CA THR A 530 -11.48 -10.98 -24.81
C THR A 530 -10.27 -11.84 -25.19
N GLY A 531 -10.09 -12.19 -26.47
CA GLY A 531 -8.94 -12.97 -26.97
C GLY A 531 -9.30 -14.11 -27.94
N ILE A 532 -8.29 -14.85 -28.41
CA ILE A 532 -8.44 -16.00 -29.34
C ILE A 532 -8.65 -17.28 -28.52
N LYS A 533 -9.69 -18.06 -28.84
CA LYS A 533 -9.89 -19.39 -28.26
C LYS A 533 -9.67 -20.46 -29.33
N LEU A 534 -8.68 -21.32 -29.13
CA LEU A 534 -8.39 -22.49 -29.96
C LEU A 534 -9.23 -23.68 -29.50
N ILE A 535 -9.84 -24.40 -30.45
CA ILE A 535 -10.43 -25.72 -30.21
C ILE A 535 -9.45 -26.71 -30.85
N GLU A 536 -8.68 -27.44 -30.03
CA GLU A 536 -7.72 -28.45 -30.49
C GLU A 536 -8.37 -29.84 -30.64
N ASN A 537 -7.70 -30.68 -31.43
CA ASN A 537 -8.10 -31.89 -32.17
C ASN A 537 -8.86 -33.04 -31.47
N ASP A 538 -9.31 -32.94 -30.22
CA ASP A 538 -9.81 -34.12 -29.48
C ASP A 538 -11.30 -34.44 -29.66
N LEU A 539 -12.02 -33.80 -30.60
CA LEU A 539 -13.49 -33.98 -30.72
C LEU A 539 -14.06 -34.15 -32.13
N ILE A 540 -13.26 -34.42 -33.16
CA ILE A 540 -13.80 -34.64 -34.52
C ILE A 540 -13.41 -36.02 -35.04
N GLN A 541 -13.97 -37.04 -34.38
CA GLN A 541 -14.26 -38.31 -35.05
C GLN A 541 -15.79 -38.40 -35.15
N ASP A 542 -16.27 -38.66 -36.36
CA ASP A 542 -17.66 -38.68 -36.81
C ASP A 542 -18.32 -37.34 -37.16
N THR A 543 -18.48 -37.17 -38.47
CA THR A 543 -19.45 -36.28 -39.11
C THR A 543 -20.86 -36.64 -38.64
N LYS A 544 -21.36 -35.95 -37.60
CA LYS A 544 -22.73 -35.46 -37.49
C LYS A 544 -22.93 -34.72 -36.16
N THR A 545 -23.08 -33.38 -36.28
CA THR A 545 -23.60 -32.44 -35.28
C THR A 545 -22.59 -31.92 -34.25
N ILE A 546 -22.20 -30.65 -34.40
CA ILE A 546 -21.52 -29.85 -33.38
C ILE A 546 -22.59 -29.01 -32.67
N THR A 547 -22.78 -29.21 -31.37
CA THR A 547 -23.70 -28.39 -30.56
C THR A 547 -22.98 -27.12 -30.09
N LEU A 548 -23.39 -25.95 -30.59
CA LEU A 548 -22.86 -24.66 -30.14
C LEU A 548 -23.53 -24.21 -28.83
N PRO A 549 -22.84 -23.44 -27.96
CA PRO A 549 -23.43 -22.82 -26.77
C PRO A 549 -24.66 -21.95 -27.11
N GLU A 550 -25.61 -21.81 -26.18
CA GLU A 550 -26.93 -21.18 -26.41
C GLU A 550 -26.92 -19.78 -27.06
N ILE A 551 -25.83 -19.02 -26.90
CA ILE A 551 -25.67 -17.66 -27.44
C ILE A 551 -25.77 -17.62 -28.97
N PHE A 552 -25.58 -18.75 -29.66
CA PHE A 552 -25.49 -18.82 -31.13
C PHE A 552 -26.78 -19.31 -31.83
N LYS A 553 -27.85 -19.67 -31.09
CA LYS A 553 -29.11 -20.24 -31.63
C LYS A 553 -29.93 -19.31 -32.56
N HIS A 554 -29.49 -18.07 -32.79
CA HIS A 554 -30.26 -17.06 -33.52
C HIS A 554 -29.57 -16.47 -34.76
N GLN A 555 -28.48 -17.08 -35.24
CA GLN A 555 -27.78 -16.60 -36.43
C GLN A 555 -28.03 -17.51 -37.64
N PHE A 556 -28.34 -16.89 -38.78
CA PHE A 556 -28.63 -17.59 -40.04
C PHE A 556 -27.34 -17.87 -40.82
N LEU A 557 -27.27 -19.03 -41.48
CA LEU A 557 -26.23 -19.37 -42.44
C LEU A 557 -26.66 -18.87 -43.83
N ILE A 558 -25.84 -18.05 -44.49
CA ILE A 558 -26.01 -17.70 -45.91
C ILE A 558 -24.88 -18.39 -46.68
N VAL A 559 -25.24 -19.28 -47.60
CA VAL A 559 -24.29 -19.97 -48.48
C VAL A 559 -24.54 -19.50 -49.90
N LYS A 560 -23.49 -18.98 -50.56
CA LYS A 560 -23.52 -18.65 -51.99
C LYS A 560 -22.84 -19.79 -52.74
N VAL A 561 -23.58 -20.49 -53.58
CA VAL A 561 -23.03 -21.54 -54.46
C VAL A 561 -22.69 -20.88 -55.78
N SER A 562 -21.43 -20.97 -56.21
CA SER A 562 -21.00 -20.40 -57.48
C SER A 562 -21.56 -21.21 -58.65
N GLY A 563 -22.44 -20.60 -59.45
CA GLY A 563 -22.89 -21.17 -60.73
C GLY A 563 -24.26 -20.68 -61.21
N GLU A 564 -25.20 -20.41 -60.30
CA GLU A 564 -26.52 -19.86 -60.64
C GLU A 564 -27.05 -18.98 -59.50
N ASP A 565 -27.65 -17.82 -59.83
CA ASP A 565 -28.16 -16.83 -58.88
C ASP A 565 -29.42 -17.32 -58.12
N LYS A 566 -29.24 -18.20 -57.13
CA LYS A 566 -30.27 -18.52 -56.14
C LYS A 566 -29.73 -18.52 -54.72
N MET A 567 -30.42 -17.77 -53.85
CA MET A 567 -30.17 -17.68 -52.41
C MET A 567 -31.01 -18.72 -51.66
N LEU A 568 -30.39 -19.56 -50.83
CA LEU A 568 -31.07 -20.49 -49.93
C LEU A 568 -30.82 -20.07 -48.48
N LEU A 569 -31.88 -19.64 -47.79
CA LEU A 569 -31.88 -19.47 -46.34
C LEU A 569 -32.28 -20.80 -45.68
N ARG A 570 -31.42 -21.36 -44.84
CA ARG A 570 -31.81 -22.46 -43.94
C ARG A 570 -31.59 -22.07 -42.49
N LYS A 571 -32.65 -22.20 -41.70
CA LYS A 571 -32.61 -22.11 -40.24
C LYS A 571 -31.97 -23.41 -39.72
N LEU A 572 -30.84 -23.28 -39.03
CA LEU A 572 -30.27 -24.40 -38.27
C LEU A 572 -31.18 -24.62 -37.05
N ILE A 573 -31.79 -25.80 -36.94
CA ILE A 573 -32.44 -26.27 -35.71
C ILE A 573 -31.41 -27.08 -34.95
#